data_AF-A0A067MHD9-F1
#
_entry.id   AF-A0A067MHD9-F1
#
_cell.length_a   1.000
_cell.length_b   1.000
_cell.length_c   1.000
_cell.angle_alpha   90.00
_cell.angle_beta   90.00
_cell.angle_gamma   90.00
#
_symmetry.space_group_name_H-M   'P 1'
#
loop_
_entity.id
_entity.type
_entity.pdbx_description
1 polymer ?
#
loop_
_entity_poly.entity_id
_entity_poly.type
_entity_poly.pdbx_seq_one_letter_code
_entity_poly.pdbx_strand_id
1 'polypeptide(L)'
;MHAMYREKWVKGFKIDEDKIAKLVSSDTDNTSTHRMTDLIFHVVHQLDRDAYQYIAGSAREPNPKPGQEPIPVLVIVLDQDNDEGALRKRELGPIDESIKIALPHALTGPGIWELRL
;
A
#
# COMPACT_ATOMS: atom_id res chain seq x y z
N MET A 1 19.72 -25.80 8.60
CA MET A 1 18.45 -25.37 9.23
C MET A 1 17.91 -24.24 8.36
N HIS A 2 16.99 -24.52 7.42
CA HIS A 2 16.36 -23.47 6.61
C HIS A 2 15.40 -22.71 7.52
N ALA A 3 15.58 -21.40 7.68
CA ALA A 3 14.57 -20.57 8.27
C ALA A 3 13.32 -20.69 7.39
N MET A 4 12.27 -21.31 7.92
CA MET A 4 10.94 -21.27 7.33
C MET A 4 10.52 -19.80 7.39
N TYR A 5 10.68 -19.07 6.29
CA TYR A 5 10.05 -17.76 6.11
C TYR A 5 8.55 -17.98 6.34
N ARG A 6 8.01 -17.46 7.44
CA ARG A 6 6.57 -17.48 7.66
C ARG A 6 5.99 -16.42 6.74
N GLU A 7 5.36 -16.88 5.66
CA GLU A 7 4.55 -16.03 4.80
C GLU A 7 3.53 -15.31 5.68
N LYS A 8 3.53 -13.98 5.59
CA LYS A 8 2.62 -13.13 6.34
C LYS A 8 1.80 -12.32 5.36
N TRP A 9 0.49 -12.45 5.45
CA TRP A 9 -0.45 -11.75 4.60
C TRP A 9 -0.96 -10.51 5.31
N VAL A 10 -1.07 -9.41 4.57
CA VAL A 10 -1.61 -8.15 5.08
C VAL A 10 -2.77 -7.67 4.23
N LYS A 11 -3.74 -7.04 4.87
CA LYS A 11 -4.91 -6.42 4.25
C LYS A 11 -4.92 -4.94 4.56
N GLY A 12 -5.16 -4.13 3.53
CA GLY A 12 -5.02 -2.69 3.64
C GLY A 12 -5.07 -1.97 2.32
N PHE A 13 -4.39 -0.83 2.19
CA PHE A 13 -4.40 -0.01 0.99
C PHE A 13 -2.98 0.22 0.46
N LYS A 14 -2.77 -0.03 -0.82
CA LYS A 14 -1.53 0.29 -1.54
C LYS A 14 -1.41 1.80 -1.68
N ILE A 15 -0.21 2.35 -1.47
CA ILE A 15 0.17 3.70 -1.90
C ILE A 15 0.37 3.65 -3.42
N ASP A 16 -0.44 4.42 -4.15
CA ASP A 16 -0.54 4.38 -5.60
C ASP A 16 0.21 5.55 -6.22
N GLU A 17 1.45 5.30 -6.63
CA GLU A 17 2.33 6.29 -7.24
C GLU A 17 1.75 6.88 -8.53
N ASP A 18 0.94 6.13 -9.30
CA ASP A 18 0.30 6.65 -10.51
C ASP A 18 -0.77 7.70 -10.15
N LYS A 19 -1.52 7.47 -9.06
CA LYS A 19 -2.50 8.46 -8.58
C LYS A 19 -1.80 9.69 -8.01
N ILE A 20 -0.75 9.50 -7.22
CA ILE A 20 0.07 10.58 -6.68
C ILE A 20 0.68 11.41 -7.82
N ALA A 21 1.24 10.75 -8.83
CA ALA A 21 1.79 11.42 -10.02
C ALA A 21 0.72 12.31 -10.67
N LYS A 22 -0.50 11.81 -10.89
CA LYS A 22 -1.58 12.60 -11.50
C LYS A 22 -1.96 13.86 -10.72
N LEU A 23 -1.77 13.90 -9.40
CA LEU A 23 -2.01 15.11 -8.60
C LEU A 23 -0.98 16.22 -8.89
N VAL A 24 0.23 15.85 -9.31
CA VAL A 24 1.35 16.78 -9.53
C VAL A 24 1.69 16.97 -11.00
N SER A 25 1.28 16.05 -11.87
CA SER A 25 1.44 16.11 -13.33
C SER A 25 0.60 17.22 -13.98
N SER A 26 -0.30 17.88 -13.24
CA SER A 26 -0.94 19.11 -13.70
C SER A 26 0.03 20.30 -13.78
N ASP A 27 1.25 20.21 -13.24
CA ASP A 27 2.10 21.40 -13.06
C ASP A 27 3.58 21.31 -13.50
N THR A 28 4.13 20.23 -14.05
CA THR A 28 5.38 20.24 -14.87
C THR A 28 5.88 18.84 -15.25
N ASP A 29 6.45 18.76 -16.46
CA ASP A 29 7.02 17.60 -17.17
C ASP A 29 8.22 16.88 -16.49
N ASN A 30 8.41 16.96 -15.18
CA ASN A 30 9.59 16.35 -14.54
C ASN A 30 9.38 15.96 -13.05
N THR A 31 8.63 14.89 -12.81
CA THR A 31 8.60 14.20 -11.51
C THR A 31 9.87 13.37 -11.35
N SER A 32 10.96 14.00 -10.92
CA SER A 32 12.16 13.29 -10.45
C SER A 32 11.83 12.37 -9.28
N THR A 33 12.53 11.24 -9.14
CA THR A 33 12.30 10.21 -8.10
C THR A 33 12.28 10.80 -6.68
N HIS A 34 13.09 11.82 -6.40
CA HIS A 34 13.10 12.52 -5.12
C HIS A 34 11.75 13.18 -4.79
N ARG A 35 11.10 13.80 -5.78
CA ARG A 35 9.77 14.41 -5.58
C ARG A 35 8.71 13.36 -5.29
N MET A 36 8.78 12.17 -5.90
CA MET A 36 7.82 11.11 -5.63
C MET A 36 7.93 10.61 -4.18
N THR A 37 9.16 10.40 -3.69
CA THR A 37 9.40 10.03 -2.30
C THR A 37 8.84 11.07 -1.33
N ASP A 38 9.07 12.36 -1.58
CA ASP A 38 8.54 13.46 -0.74
C ASP A 38 7.01 13.48 -0.73
N LEU A 39 6.37 13.23 -1.88
CA LEU A 39 4.91 13.18 -1.98
C LEU A 39 4.32 11.97 -1.25
N ILE A 40 4.97 10.81 -1.34
CA ILE A 40 4.58 9.63 -0.56
C ILE A 40 4.68 9.93 0.94
N PHE A 41 5.78 10.55 1.39
CA PHE A 41 5.92 10.98 2.79
C PHE A 41 4.83 11.96 3.18
N HIS A 42 4.50 12.93 2.32
CA HIS A 42 3.43 13.88 2.57
C HIS A 42 2.08 13.18 2.75
N VAL A 43 1.73 12.24 1.85
CA VAL A 43 0.50 11.44 1.98
C VAL A 43 0.50 10.69 3.32
N VAL A 44 1.59 10.00 3.67
CA VAL A 44 1.70 9.25 4.93
C VAL A 44 1.57 10.16 6.15
N HIS A 45 2.11 11.38 6.12
CA HIS A 45 1.99 12.35 7.20
C HIS A 45 0.57 12.93 7.38
N GLN A 46 -0.26 12.89 6.35
CA GLN A 46 -1.67 13.33 6.44
C GLN A 46 -2.59 12.23 6.99
N LEU A 47 -2.12 10.99 7.08
CA LEU A 47 -2.90 9.88 7.64
C LEU A 47 -2.85 9.92 9.17
N ASP A 48 -3.97 9.61 9.80
CA ASP A 48 -4.01 9.35 11.23
C ASP A 48 -3.20 8.09 11.52
N ARG A 49 -2.15 8.21 12.34
CA ARG A 49 -1.26 7.10 12.69
C ARG A 49 -2.00 5.99 13.44
N ASP A 50 -3.04 6.33 14.20
CA ASP A 50 -3.80 5.37 15.02
C ASP A 50 -4.82 4.59 14.17
N ALA A 51 -5.08 5.03 12.93
CA ALA A 51 -5.99 4.37 11.99
C ALA A 51 -5.42 3.12 11.30
N TYR A 52 -4.12 2.85 11.45
CA TYR A 52 -3.46 1.70 10.81
C TYR A 52 -2.40 1.06 11.71
N GLN A 53 -2.07 -0.20 11.48
CA GLN A 53 -1.09 -0.91 12.30
C GLN A 53 0.33 -0.42 12.00
N TYR A 54 0.71 -0.46 10.72
CA TYR A 54 2.02 -0.05 10.20
C TYR A 54 1.97 0.08 8.68
N ILE A 55 3.07 0.56 8.08
CA ILE A 55 3.28 0.55 6.63
C ILE A 55 4.30 -0.53 6.30
N ALA A 56 4.02 -1.33 5.27
CA ALA A 56 4.87 -2.44 4.86
C ALA A 56 5.21 -2.37 3.37
N GLY A 57 6.41 -2.80 3.00
CA GLY A 57 6.73 -3.13 1.61
C GLY A 57 6.27 -4.56 1.33
N SER A 58 5.43 -4.76 0.30
CA SER A 58 5.08 -6.10 -0.16
C SER A 58 6.15 -6.68 -1.07
N ALA A 59 6.24 -8.00 -1.13
CA ALA A 59 7.17 -8.66 -2.04
C ALA A 59 6.71 -8.60 -3.50
N ARG A 60 5.40 -8.48 -3.74
CA ARG A 60 4.76 -8.49 -5.07
C ARG A 60 3.49 -7.66 -5.07
N GLU A 61 3.21 -7.00 -6.19
CA GLU A 61 1.87 -6.51 -6.51
C GLU A 61 0.97 -7.73 -6.83
N PRO A 62 -0.25 -7.85 -6.27
CA PRO A 62 -1.08 -9.05 -6.39
C PRO A 62 -1.57 -9.32 -7.82
N ASN A 63 -1.40 -8.40 -8.77
CA ASN A 63 -1.70 -8.57 -10.18
C ASN A 63 -0.82 -7.63 -11.02
N PRO A 64 0.46 -7.97 -11.30
CA PRO A 64 1.29 -7.11 -12.14
C PRO A 64 0.69 -7.03 -13.56
N LYS A 65 0.86 -5.88 -14.22
CA LYS A 65 0.46 -5.75 -15.64
C LYS A 65 1.26 -6.76 -16.49
N PRO A 66 0.68 -7.33 -17.57
CA PRO A 66 1.41 -8.24 -18.43
C PRO A 66 2.72 -7.62 -18.94
N GLY A 67 3.85 -8.31 -18.71
CA GLY A 67 5.18 -7.83 -19.10
C GLY A 67 5.89 -6.92 -18.09
N GLN A 68 5.29 -6.65 -16.93
CA GLN A 68 5.91 -5.87 -15.86
C GLN A 68 6.48 -6.81 -14.79
N GLU A 69 7.74 -6.64 -14.40
CA GLU A 69 8.28 -7.35 -13.24
C GLU A 69 7.52 -6.92 -11.97
N PRO A 70 7.26 -7.83 -11.02
CA PRO A 70 6.63 -7.48 -9.76
C PRO A 70 7.48 -6.47 -9.02
N ILE A 71 6.98 -5.25 -8.86
CA ILE A 71 7.64 -4.20 -8.08
C ILE A 71 7.11 -4.26 -6.65
N PRO A 72 7.96 -4.11 -5.62
CA PRO A 72 7.50 -3.93 -4.25
C PRO A 72 6.55 -2.74 -4.15
N VAL A 73 5.42 -2.90 -3.48
CA VAL A 73 4.49 -1.79 -3.22
C VAL A 73 4.45 -1.47 -1.74
N LEU A 74 4.27 -0.19 -1.40
CA LEU A 74 4.01 0.22 -0.02
C LEU A 74 2.52 0.05 0.29
N VAL A 75 2.21 -0.58 1.41
CA VAL A 75 0.86 -0.89 1.86
C VAL A 75 0.64 -0.34 3.27
N ILE A 76 -0.42 0.44 3.45
CA ILE A 76 -0.95 0.83 4.75
C ILE A 76 -1.73 -0.36 5.30
N VAL A 77 -1.19 -1.02 6.32
CA VAL A 77 -1.72 -2.28 6.86
C VAL A 77 -2.78 -2.01 7.92
N LEU A 78 -3.99 -2.54 7.72
CA LEU A 78 -5.09 -2.48 8.69
C LEU A 78 -5.33 -3.82 9.38
N ASP A 79 -5.05 -4.93 8.71
CA ASP A 79 -5.17 -6.26 9.28
C ASP A 79 -4.11 -7.21 8.70
N GLN A 80 -3.82 -8.30 9.41
CA GLN A 80 -2.79 -9.27 9.04
C GLN A 80 -3.12 -10.68 9.54
N ASP A 81 -2.67 -11.68 8.79
CA ASP A 81 -2.77 -13.08 9.19
C ASP A 81 -1.68 -13.92 8.51
N ASN A 82 -1.45 -15.13 9.00
CA ASN A 82 -0.62 -16.12 8.30
C ASN A 82 -1.45 -16.94 7.29
N ASP A 83 -2.78 -16.87 7.37
CA ASP A 83 -3.72 -17.50 6.42
C ASP A 83 -4.37 -16.44 5.51
N GLU A 84 -4.00 -16.42 4.22
CA GLU A 84 -4.58 -15.52 3.21
C GLU A 84 -6.11 -15.66 3.11
N GLY A 85 -6.62 -16.90 3.17
CA GLY A 85 -8.04 -17.19 3.02
C GLY A 85 -8.85 -16.68 4.20
N ALA A 86 -8.32 -16.81 5.42
CA ALA A 86 -8.93 -16.23 6.61
C ALA A 86 -8.95 -14.70 6.53
N LEU A 87 -7.82 -14.09 6.15
CA LEU A 87 -7.69 -12.63 6.01
C LEU A 87 -8.61 -12.06 4.92
N ARG A 88 -8.80 -12.81 3.82
CA ARG A 88 -9.69 -12.42 2.72
C ARG A 88 -11.14 -12.33 3.16
N LYS A 89 -11.58 -13.29 3.99
CA LYS A 89 -12.94 -13.36 4.52
C LYS A 89 -13.21 -12.36 5.65
N ARG A 90 -12.18 -11.93 6.38
CA ARG A 90 -12.33 -10.96 7.47
C ARG A 90 -12.66 -9.57 6.92
N GLU A 91 -13.79 -9.00 7.29
CA GLU A 91 -14.10 -7.62 6.92
C GLU A 91 -13.17 -6.66 7.65
N LEU A 92 -12.72 -5.61 6.95
CA LEU A 92 -12.06 -4.50 7.61
C LEU A 92 -13.12 -3.77 8.44
N GLY A 93 -12.77 -3.36 9.65
CA GLY A 93 -13.61 -2.49 10.47
C GLY A 93 -13.83 -1.11 9.83
N PRO A 94 -14.42 -0.16 10.57
CA PRO A 94 -14.59 1.20 10.09
C PRO A 94 -13.27 1.80 9.60
N ILE A 95 -13.27 2.30 8.37
CA ILE A 95 -12.11 2.98 7.79
C ILE A 95 -12.09 4.42 8.30
N ASP A 96 -10.92 4.86 8.76
CA ASP A 96 -10.72 6.22 9.24
C ASP A 96 -10.90 7.27 8.14
N GLU A 97 -11.27 8.49 8.55
CA GLU A 97 -11.55 9.59 7.63
C GLU A 97 -10.31 10.03 6.83
N SER A 98 -9.12 10.02 7.44
CA SER A 98 -7.88 10.36 6.74
C SER A 98 -7.58 9.39 5.59
N ILE A 99 -7.84 8.09 5.79
CA ILE A 99 -7.70 7.05 4.77
C ILE A 99 -8.75 7.23 3.66
N LYS A 100 -10.00 7.57 4.01
CA LYS A 100 -11.05 7.85 3.01
C LYS A 100 -10.71 9.05 2.14
N ILE A 101 -10.19 10.12 2.73
CA ILE A 101 -9.76 11.32 2.00
C ILE A 101 -8.60 10.99 1.05
N ALA A 102 -7.64 10.18 1.49
CA ALA A 102 -6.50 9.79 0.67
C ALA A 102 -6.87 8.78 -0.45
N LEU A 103 -7.94 7.98 -0.28
CA LEU A 103 -8.35 6.92 -1.19
C LEU A 103 -8.49 7.34 -2.68
N PRO A 104 -9.23 8.41 -3.04
CA PRO A 104 -9.35 8.82 -4.44
C PRO A 104 -8.04 9.33 -5.04
N HIS A 105 -7.11 9.82 -4.21
CA HIS A 105 -5.98 10.64 -4.64
C HIS A 105 -4.63 9.94 -4.58
N ALA A 106 -4.46 9.00 -3.65
CA ALA A 106 -3.15 8.42 -3.36
C ALA A 106 -3.19 6.92 -3.03
N LEU A 107 -4.35 6.32 -2.76
CA LEU A 107 -4.43 4.93 -2.30
C LEU A 107 -5.26 4.03 -3.23
N THR A 108 -4.94 2.73 -3.28
CA THR A 108 -5.71 1.72 -4.01
C THR A 108 -5.98 0.51 -3.12
N GLY A 109 -7.24 0.08 -3.03
CA GLY A 109 -7.66 -1.03 -2.18
C GLY A 109 -9.10 -0.87 -1.64
N PRO A 110 -9.49 -1.65 -0.61
CA PRO A 110 -8.61 -2.55 0.13
C PRO A 110 -8.22 -3.81 -0.66
N GLY A 111 -7.00 -4.32 -0.44
CA GLY A 111 -6.46 -5.51 -1.09
C GLY A 111 -5.74 -6.43 -0.10
N ILE A 112 -5.12 -7.51 -0.59
CA ILE A 112 -4.30 -8.44 0.20
C ILE A 112 -2.94 -8.59 -0.45
N TRP A 113 -1.88 -8.56 0.36
CA TRP A 113 -0.49 -8.64 -0.09
C TRP A 113 0.33 -9.61 0.76
N GLU A 114 1.26 -10.29 0.12
CA GLU A 114 2.28 -11.11 0.77
C GLU A 114 3.45 -10.22 1.22
N LEU A 115 3.81 -10.30 2.50
CA LEU A 115 5.06 -9.78 3.03
C LEU A 115 6.11 -10.90 3.04
N ARG A 116 7.28 -10.62 2.46
CA ARG A 116 8.49 -11.41 2.73
C ARG A 116 9.29 -10.68 3.81
N LEU A 117 9.17 -11.16 5.04
CA LEU A 117 9.97 -10.71 6.19
C LEU A 117 11.21 -11.58 6.33
#